data_AF-A0A4P5XNQ7-F1
#
_entry.id   AF-A0A4P5XNQ7-F1
#
_cell.length_a   1.000
_cell.length_b   1.000
_cell.length_c   1.000
_cell.angle_alpha   90.00
_cell.angle_beta   90.00
_cell.angle_gamma   90.00
#
_symmetry.space_group_name_H-M   'P 1'
#
loop_
_entity.id
_entity.type
_entity.pdbx_description
1 polymer ?
#
loop_
_entity_poly.entity_id
_entity_poly.type
_entity_poly.pdbx_seq_one_letter_code
_entity_poly.pdbx_strand_id
1 'polypeptide(L)'
;MATPVKPGIVSKVSPSTKIYEGDGDRLVEVPVAGPKVTILPSGDPRTAEATRHIRVMWGQHLLDDVVEGHYRTLVCGVNDSDNTRGILGEILKLVPTSQWTLSSATSYAKVFRTAVSVHAKEDREPYILKFDLDRILVLALLRPSGRDHFTLEDLYRGFRTISQMLDGRADRRPVASISFLGAKSNRLLDHNGQEPSSEAVLKAMYDAGYQGDFYPPVSAWDSPRTGVFARYPFPAGVDRMREGSS
;
A
#
# COMPACT_ATOMS: atom_id res chain seq x y z
N MET A 1 66.77 -3.69 -15.70
CA MET A 1 65.70 -2.73 -16.04
C MET A 1 64.42 -3.23 -15.39
N ALA A 2 63.99 -2.58 -14.30
CA ALA A 2 62.73 -2.87 -13.62
C ALA A 2 61.86 -1.62 -13.72
N THR A 3 60.67 -1.76 -14.29
CA THR A 3 59.70 -0.68 -14.49
C THR A 3 59.01 -0.36 -13.17
N PRO A 4 58.91 0.91 -12.73
CA PRO A 4 58.19 1.23 -11.51
C PRO A 4 56.67 1.27 -11.78
N VAL A 5 55.92 0.58 -10.92
CA VAL A 5 54.45 0.61 -10.87
C VAL A 5 54.01 1.95 -10.30
N LYS A 6 53.13 2.67 -11.02
CA LYS A 6 52.51 3.91 -10.54
C LYS A 6 51.58 3.62 -9.35
N PRO A 7 51.65 4.37 -8.23
CA PRO A 7 50.66 4.26 -7.18
C PRO A 7 49.32 4.81 -7.68
N GLY A 8 48.27 4.01 -7.45
CA GLY A 8 46.90 4.32 -7.82
C GLY A 8 46.39 5.59 -7.15
N ILE A 9 45.58 6.33 -7.91
CA ILE A 9 44.77 7.42 -7.37
C ILE A 9 43.78 6.80 -6.40
N VAL A 10 44.05 6.93 -5.11
CA VAL A 10 43.07 6.64 -4.06
C VAL A 10 41.95 7.66 -4.25
N SER A 11 40.80 7.21 -4.75
CA SER A 11 39.59 8.03 -4.75
C SER A 11 39.31 8.39 -3.30
N LYS A 12 39.40 9.67 -2.95
CA LYS A 12 38.91 10.17 -1.67
C LYS A 12 37.44 9.78 -1.56
N VAL A 13 37.16 8.75 -0.76
CA VAL A 13 35.80 8.47 -0.32
C VAL A 13 35.38 9.69 0.48
N SER A 14 34.44 10.46 -0.07
CA SER A 14 33.80 11.57 0.62
C SER A 14 33.33 11.06 1.98
N PRO A 15 33.60 11.75 3.10
CA PRO A 15 33.07 11.32 4.39
C PRO A 15 31.55 11.23 4.27
N SER A 16 31.00 10.06 4.59
CA SER A 16 29.56 9.82 4.59
C SER A 16 28.90 10.86 5.50
N THR A 17 27.89 11.56 4.98
CA THR A 17 27.09 12.49 5.76
C THR A 17 26.63 11.79 7.05
N LYS A 18 26.97 12.38 8.20
CA LYS A 18 26.51 11.88 9.50
C LYS A 18 25.00 12.06 9.59
N ILE A 19 24.24 10.98 9.79
CA ILE A 19 22.77 10.99 9.75
C ILE A 19 22.19 11.11 11.16
N TYR A 20 22.74 10.36 12.11
CA TYR A 20 22.26 10.27 13.50
C TYR A 20 23.25 10.88 14.50
N GLU A 21 22.72 11.37 15.62
CA GLU A 21 23.53 11.88 16.72
C GLU A 21 24.38 10.78 17.39
N GLY A 22 25.49 11.18 18.02
CA GLY A 22 26.39 10.23 18.71
C GLY A 22 26.91 9.12 17.79
N ASP A 23 26.73 7.87 18.22
CA ASP A 23 27.11 6.65 17.49
C ASP A 23 25.96 6.06 16.65
N GLY A 24 24.86 6.81 16.46
CA GLY A 24 23.64 6.31 15.84
C GLY A 24 23.85 5.71 14.44
N ASP A 25 24.69 6.31 13.60
CA ASP A 25 25.01 5.80 12.26
C ASP A 25 25.61 4.39 12.30
N ARG A 26 26.44 4.10 13.30
CA ARG A 26 27.06 2.79 13.49
C ARG A 26 26.05 1.78 14.05
N LEU A 27 25.14 2.23 14.92
CA LEU A 27 24.12 1.36 15.52
C LEU A 27 23.07 0.89 14.52
N VAL A 28 22.83 1.67 13.46
CA VAL A 28 21.86 1.37 12.40
C VAL A 28 22.52 0.95 11.08
N GLU A 29 23.83 0.66 11.11
CA GLU A 29 24.55 0.17 9.94
C GLU A 29 24.04 -1.23 9.57
N VAL A 30 23.42 -1.33 8.39
CA VAL A 30 22.86 -2.59 7.91
C VAL A 30 24.00 -3.47 7.36
N PRO A 31 24.12 -4.75 7.78
CA PRO A 31 25.11 -5.66 7.23
C PRO A 31 25.03 -5.75 5.71
N VAL A 32 26.18 -5.80 5.03
CA VAL A 32 26.25 -5.88 3.56
C VAL A 32 25.44 -7.06 3.01
N ALA A 33 25.36 -8.17 3.75
CA ALA A 33 24.61 -9.37 3.37
C ALA A 33 23.14 -9.40 3.84
N GLY A 34 22.66 -8.38 4.55
CA GLY A 34 21.29 -8.31 5.06
C GLY A 34 20.24 -7.92 4.02
N PRO A 35 18.94 -8.15 4.31
CA PRO A 35 17.85 -7.60 3.51
C PRO A 35 17.93 -6.07 3.51
N LYS A 36 17.74 -5.47 2.33
CA LYS A 36 17.83 -4.03 2.13
C LYS A 36 16.94 -3.61 0.97
N VAL A 37 16.12 -2.60 1.22
CA VAL A 37 15.38 -1.87 0.19
C VAL A 37 16.10 -0.54 -0.07
N THR A 38 16.30 -0.19 -1.34
CA THR A 38 16.88 1.11 -1.73
C THR A 38 15.79 1.96 -2.35
N ILE A 39 15.45 3.10 -1.73
CA ILE A 39 14.49 4.03 -2.29
C ILE A 39 15.18 4.85 -3.38
N LEU A 40 14.62 4.78 -4.59
CA LEU A 40 15.11 5.47 -5.76
C LEU A 40 14.45 6.86 -5.86
N PRO A 41 15.21 7.93 -6.19
CA PRO A 41 14.63 9.23 -6.43
C PRO A 41 13.74 9.20 -7.68
N SER A 42 12.74 10.07 -7.70
CA SER A 42 11.85 10.21 -8.85
C SER A 42 11.53 11.69 -9.10
N GLY A 43 11.60 12.10 -10.37
CA GLY A 43 11.42 13.50 -10.77
C GLY A 43 12.58 14.42 -10.36
N ASP A 44 12.47 15.70 -10.71
CA ASP A 44 13.36 16.74 -10.20
C ASP A 44 12.77 17.29 -8.89
N PRO A 45 13.50 17.24 -7.76
CA PRO A 45 13.01 17.77 -6.48
C PRO A 45 12.76 19.29 -6.50
N ARG A 46 13.21 20.01 -7.54
CA ARG A 46 12.97 21.45 -7.71
C ARG A 46 11.69 21.76 -8.48
N THR A 47 11.01 20.76 -9.02
CA THR A 47 9.75 20.95 -9.77
C THR A 47 8.58 20.35 -9.01
N ALA A 48 7.52 21.15 -8.83
CA ALA A 48 6.26 20.66 -8.31
C ALA A 48 5.36 20.27 -9.50
N GLU A 49 4.99 19.00 -9.57
CA GLU A 49 4.01 18.51 -10.54
C GLU A 49 2.68 18.25 -9.82
N ALA A 50 1.61 18.91 -10.26
CA ALA A 50 0.26 18.72 -9.72
C ALA A 50 -0.41 17.45 -10.30
N THR A 51 0.37 16.42 -10.62
CA THR A 51 -0.12 15.17 -11.20
C THR A 51 -0.60 14.22 -10.11
N ARG A 52 -1.66 13.47 -10.41
CA ARG A 52 -2.13 12.39 -9.54
C ARG A 52 -1.01 11.39 -9.33
N HIS A 53 -0.82 10.94 -8.10
CA HIS A 53 0.11 9.89 -7.77
C HIS A 53 -0.36 9.15 -6.52
N ILE A 54 0.13 7.92 -6.35
CA ILE A 54 0.01 7.14 -5.13
C ILE A 54 1.37 7.18 -4.44
N ARG A 55 1.44 7.60 -3.18
CA ARG A 55 2.69 7.51 -2.39
C ARG A 55 2.79 6.11 -1.81
N VAL A 56 3.97 5.50 -1.90
CA VAL A 56 4.23 4.16 -1.36
C VAL A 56 5.02 4.29 -0.08
N MET A 57 4.40 3.84 1.02
CA MET A 57 4.86 4.09 2.38
C MET A 57 5.88 3.02 2.84
N TRP A 58 7.03 2.99 2.17
CA TRP A 58 8.13 2.07 2.49
C TRP A 58 8.71 2.35 3.87
N GLY A 59 8.75 1.33 4.73
CA GLY A 59 9.31 1.43 6.08
C GLY A 59 8.49 2.28 7.05
N GLN A 60 7.25 2.64 6.71
CA GLN A 60 6.35 3.39 7.59
C GLN A 60 5.31 2.47 8.21
N HIS A 61 4.97 2.70 9.48
CA HIS A 61 4.07 1.84 10.23
C HIS A 61 2.65 2.41 10.26
N LEU A 62 1.74 1.82 9.49
CA LEU A 62 0.36 2.29 9.35
C LEU A 62 -0.33 2.57 10.69
N LEU A 63 -0.19 1.66 11.66
CA LEU A 63 -0.91 1.78 12.92
C LEU A 63 -0.45 2.99 13.72
N ASP A 64 0.83 3.35 13.62
CA ASP A 64 1.40 4.50 14.32
C ASP A 64 0.87 5.78 13.66
N ASP A 65 0.90 5.85 12.33
CA ASP A 65 0.35 6.97 11.55
C ASP A 65 -1.16 7.17 11.79
N VAL A 66 -1.89 6.07 12.03
CA VAL A 66 -3.31 6.09 12.40
C VAL A 66 -3.50 6.68 13.79
N VAL A 67 -2.71 6.26 14.77
CA VAL A 67 -2.75 6.79 16.16
C VAL A 67 -2.36 8.27 16.19
N GLU A 68 -1.37 8.68 15.39
CA GLU A 68 -0.93 10.07 15.25
C GLU A 68 -1.91 10.95 14.46
N GLY A 69 -2.97 10.36 13.90
CA GLY A 69 -4.04 11.09 13.23
C GLY A 69 -3.65 11.62 11.85
N HIS A 70 -2.70 10.97 11.17
CA HIS A 70 -2.28 11.35 9.82
C HIS A 70 -3.35 11.08 8.75
N TYR A 71 -4.33 10.22 9.03
CA TYR A 71 -5.38 9.85 8.09
C TYR A 71 -6.78 10.12 8.60
N ARG A 72 -7.65 10.55 7.69
CA ARG A 72 -9.10 10.66 7.90
C ARG A 72 -9.86 9.48 7.32
N THR A 73 -9.30 8.83 6.30
CA THR A 73 -9.90 7.65 5.68
C THR A 73 -8.89 6.53 5.50
N LEU A 74 -9.29 5.30 5.82
CA LEU A 74 -8.55 4.08 5.54
C LEU A 74 -9.32 3.20 4.55
N VAL A 75 -8.60 2.55 3.63
CA VAL A 75 -9.14 1.57 2.68
C VAL A 75 -8.55 0.20 2.97
N CYS A 76 -9.41 -0.81 3.14
CA CYS A 76 -8.98 -2.20 3.37
C CYS A 76 -9.96 -3.21 2.77
N GLY A 77 -9.53 -4.45 2.61
CA GLY A 77 -10.42 -5.57 2.26
C GLY A 77 -11.12 -6.16 3.47
N VAL A 78 -12.37 -6.57 3.31
CA VAL A 78 -13.16 -7.36 4.27
C VAL A 78 -13.95 -8.46 3.56
N ASN A 79 -14.41 -9.45 4.31
CA ASN A 79 -15.34 -10.46 3.84
C ASN A 79 -16.47 -10.69 4.86
N ASP A 80 -17.42 -11.55 4.52
CA ASP A 80 -18.63 -11.85 5.29
C ASP A 80 -18.51 -13.10 6.19
N SER A 81 -17.34 -13.74 6.25
CA SER A 81 -17.12 -14.98 6.99
C SER A 81 -16.14 -14.85 8.15
N ASP A 82 -14.91 -14.37 7.89
CA ASP A 82 -13.84 -14.25 8.88
C ASP A 82 -12.84 -13.13 8.53
N ASN A 83 -12.83 -12.08 9.36
CA ASN A 83 -11.89 -10.96 9.29
C ASN A 83 -10.86 -10.94 10.43
N THR A 84 -10.77 -12.00 11.26
CA THR A 84 -9.88 -12.07 12.45
C THR A 84 -8.40 -11.92 12.14
N ARG A 85 -7.98 -12.29 10.92
CA ARG A 85 -6.60 -12.16 10.43
C ARG A 85 -6.41 -10.98 9.47
N GLY A 86 -7.37 -10.06 9.45
CA GLY A 86 -7.31 -8.81 8.70
C GLY A 86 -6.93 -7.62 9.57
N ILE A 87 -6.42 -6.58 8.93
CA ILE A 87 -5.99 -5.34 9.59
C ILE A 87 -7.13 -4.56 10.27
N LEU A 88 -8.38 -4.77 9.82
CA LEU A 88 -9.55 -4.11 10.40
C LEU A 88 -9.65 -4.36 11.91
N GLY A 89 -9.35 -5.58 12.36
CA GLY A 89 -9.37 -5.90 13.78
C GLY A 89 -8.40 -5.05 14.61
N GLU A 90 -7.22 -4.75 14.07
CA GLU A 90 -6.24 -3.91 14.74
C GLU A 90 -6.66 -2.43 14.71
N ILE A 91 -7.16 -1.94 13.57
CA ILE A 91 -7.67 -0.57 13.44
C ILE A 91 -8.79 -0.30 14.45
N LEU A 92 -9.75 -1.23 14.59
CA LEU A 92 -10.86 -1.08 15.53
C LEU A 92 -10.41 -1.02 16.99
N LYS A 93 -9.32 -1.72 17.36
CA LYS A 93 -8.75 -1.68 18.72
C LYS A 93 -8.04 -0.36 19.02
N LEU A 94 -7.46 0.29 18.01
CA LEU A 94 -6.73 1.55 18.14
C LEU A 94 -7.63 2.77 18.32
N VAL A 95 -8.93 2.62 18.06
CA VAL A 95 -9.92 3.69 18.22
C VAL A 95 -10.87 3.31 19.35
N PRO A 96 -10.58 3.70 20.61
CA PRO A 96 -11.39 3.34 21.77
C PRO A 96 -12.84 3.81 21.68
N THR A 97 -13.11 4.88 20.92
CA THR A 97 -14.45 5.44 20.69
C THR A 97 -15.25 4.72 19.62
N SER A 98 -14.66 3.73 18.94
CA SER A 98 -15.33 2.94 17.90
C SER A 98 -16.55 2.22 18.47
N GLN A 99 -17.71 2.42 17.83
CA GLN A 99 -18.90 1.59 18.07
C GLN A 99 -18.79 0.20 17.44
N TRP A 100 -17.78 -0.01 16.59
CA TRP A 100 -17.56 -1.23 15.85
C TRP A 100 -16.55 -2.12 16.57
N THR A 101 -16.97 -3.35 16.83
CA THR A 101 -16.09 -4.48 17.11
C THR A 101 -15.89 -5.31 15.84
N LEU A 102 -14.82 -6.09 15.77
CA LEU A 102 -14.56 -6.94 14.61
C LEU A 102 -15.69 -7.95 14.35
N SER A 103 -16.32 -8.46 15.40
CA SER A 103 -17.49 -9.34 15.29
C SER A 103 -18.68 -8.59 14.70
N SER A 104 -19.01 -7.40 15.19
CA SER A 104 -20.11 -6.58 14.66
C SER A 104 -19.89 -6.17 13.20
N ALA A 105 -18.66 -5.83 12.82
CA ALA A 105 -18.31 -5.50 11.44
C ALA A 105 -18.47 -6.70 10.49
N THR A 106 -18.04 -7.89 10.94
CA THR A 106 -18.21 -9.14 10.16
C THR A 106 -19.69 -9.53 10.04
N SER A 107 -20.47 -9.41 11.12
CA SER A 107 -21.92 -9.63 11.10
C SER A 107 -22.63 -8.65 10.17
N TYR A 108 -22.24 -7.37 10.18
CA TYR A 108 -22.77 -6.37 9.27
C TYR A 108 -22.48 -6.71 7.81
N ALA A 109 -21.24 -7.10 7.49
CA ALA A 109 -20.87 -7.56 6.15
C ALA A 109 -21.73 -8.73 5.67
N LYS A 110 -22.01 -9.69 6.55
CA LYS A 110 -22.89 -10.83 6.28
C LYS A 110 -24.34 -10.41 6.03
N VAL A 111 -24.92 -9.58 6.89
CA VAL A 111 -26.30 -9.07 6.72
C VAL A 111 -26.43 -8.27 5.44
N PHE A 112 -25.48 -7.38 5.15
CA PHE A 112 -25.45 -6.61 3.91
C PHE A 112 -25.40 -7.53 2.69
N ARG A 113 -24.53 -8.54 2.72
CA ARG A 113 -24.42 -9.53 1.64
C ARG A 113 -25.75 -10.25 1.39
N THR A 114 -26.44 -10.69 2.45
CA THR A 114 -27.75 -11.34 2.36
C THR A 114 -28.84 -10.39 1.83
N ALA A 115 -28.83 -9.12 2.24
CA ALA A 115 -29.83 -8.16 1.80
C ALA A 115 -29.70 -7.83 0.30
N VAL A 116 -28.47 -7.71 -0.20
CA VAL A 116 -28.22 -7.33 -1.59
C VAL A 116 -28.41 -8.50 -2.56
N SER A 117 -28.12 -9.74 -2.15
CA SER A 117 -28.38 -10.92 -2.99
C SER A 117 -29.87 -11.12 -3.33
N VAL A 118 -30.77 -10.54 -2.54
CA VAL A 118 -32.22 -10.54 -2.78
C VAL A 118 -32.63 -9.48 -3.81
N HIS A 119 -31.93 -8.34 -3.90
CA HIS A 119 -32.37 -7.17 -4.66
C HIS A 119 -31.50 -6.82 -5.89
N ALA A 120 -30.29 -7.36 -6.00
CA ALA A 120 -29.33 -6.97 -7.04
C ALA A 120 -28.47 -8.17 -7.50
N LYS A 121 -29.11 -9.28 -7.90
CA LYS A 121 -28.43 -10.52 -8.32
C LYS A 121 -27.51 -10.34 -9.54
N GLU A 122 -27.72 -9.28 -10.32
CA GLU A 122 -26.92 -8.94 -11.51
C GLU A 122 -25.81 -7.91 -11.25
N ASP A 123 -25.80 -7.25 -10.09
CA ASP A 123 -24.82 -6.22 -9.79
C ASP A 123 -23.49 -6.86 -9.36
N ARG A 124 -22.51 -6.74 -10.26
CA ARG A 124 -21.16 -7.28 -10.12
C ARG A 124 -20.19 -6.27 -9.50
N GLU A 125 -20.64 -5.07 -9.12
CA GLU A 125 -19.75 -4.13 -8.47
C GLU A 125 -19.35 -4.63 -7.07
N PRO A 126 -18.06 -4.55 -6.71
CA PRO A 126 -17.63 -4.88 -5.37
C PRO A 126 -18.09 -3.77 -4.41
N TYR A 127 -18.91 -4.15 -3.45
CA TYR A 127 -19.52 -3.22 -2.50
C TYR A 127 -18.49 -2.62 -1.54
N ILE A 128 -18.70 -1.35 -1.19
CA ILE A 128 -17.89 -0.64 -0.19
C ILE A 128 -18.71 -0.48 1.09
N LEU A 129 -18.29 -1.12 2.17
CA LEU A 129 -18.87 -0.94 3.50
C LEU A 129 -18.20 0.24 4.19
N LYS A 130 -18.99 1.07 4.86
CA LYS A 130 -18.49 2.22 5.63
C LYS A 130 -18.51 1.86 7.11
N PHE A 131 -17.36 1.99 7.78
CA PHE A 131 -17.28 1.93 9.23
C PHE A 131 -16.77 3.27 9.74
N ASP A 132 -17.64 3.99 10.44
CA ASP A 132 -17.30 5.26 11.07
C ASP A 132 -16.72 4.98 12.46
N LEU A 133 -15.44 5.36 12.64
CA LEU A 133 -14.68 5.22 13.88
C LEU A 133 -14.42 6.61 14.47
N ASP A 134 -15.43 7.48 14.50
CA ASP A 134 -15.35 8.85 15.01
C ASP A 134 -14.45 9.75 14.14
N ARG A 135 -13.13 9.75 14.37
CA ARG A 135 -12.18 10.59 13.62
C ARG A 135 -11.70 9.96 12.31
N ILE A 136 -11.94 8.65 12.14
CA ILE A 136 -11.48 7.85 11.01
C ILE A 136 -12.67 7.17 10.34
N LEU A 137 -12.78 7.34 9.02
CA LEU A 137 -13.68 6.57 8.17
C LEU A 137 -12.94 5.37 7.58
N VAL A 138 -13.47 4.17 7.74
CA VAL A 138 -12.99 3.00 6.98
C VAL A 138 -13.91 2.74 5.79
N LEU A 139 -13.33 2.73 4.59
CA LEU A 139 -13.95 2.29 3.35
C LEU A 139 -13.48 0.87 3.05
N ALA A 140 -14.29 -0.10 3.46
CA ALA A 140 -13.95 -1.50 3.39
C ALA A 140 -14.49 -2.15 2.11
N LEU A 141 -13.59 -2.57 1.22
CA LEU A 141 -13.93 -3.31 0.01
C LEU A 141 -14.40 -4.71 0.41
N LEU A 142 -15.65 -5.05 0.08
CA LEU A 142 -16.25 -6.33 0.45
C LEU A 142 -15.97 -7.40 -0.61
N ARG A 143 -15.30 -8.49 -0.19
CA ARG A 143 -14.95 -9.62 -1.06
C ARG A 143 -16.17 -10.18 -1.75
N PRO A 144 -16.17 -10.28 -3.09
CA PRO A 144 -17.32 -10.76 -3.85
C PRO A 144 -17.89 -12.08 -3.33
N SER A 145 -19.21 -12.20 -3.43
CA SER A 145 -19.94 -13.37 -2.93
C SER A 145 -19.47 -14.66 -3.59
N GLY A 146 -19.36 -15.74 -2.81
CA GLY A 146 -18.98 -17.06 -3.30
C GLY A 146 -17.52 -17.19 -3.73
N ARG A 147 -16.69 -16.15 -3.54
CA ARG A 147 -15.25 -16.16 -3.80
C ARG A 147 -14.46 -16.11 -2.50
N ASP A 148 -13.31 -16.78 -2.47
CA ASP A 148 -12.35 -16.81 -1.36
C ASP A 148 -11.22 -15.78 -1.52
N HIS A 149 -11.11 -15.15 -2.69
CA HIS A 149 -10.15 -14.09 -3.00
C HIS A 149 -10.79 -12.92 -3.77
N PHE A 150 -10.08 -11.80 -3.80
CA PHE A 150 -10.26 -10.69 -4.73
C PHE A 150 -9.46 -10.93 -6.01
N THR A 151 -9.90 -10.34 -7.12
CA THR A 151 -9.11 -10.22 -8.36
C THR A 151 -8.67 -8.77 -8.59
N LEU A 152 -7.72 -8.55 -9.50
CA LEU A 152 -7.34 -7.19 -9.93
C LEU A 152 -8.52 -6.40 -10.50
N GLU A 153 -9.48 -7.08 -11.15
CA GLU A 153 -10.69 -6.44 -11.63
C GLU A 153 -11.60 -5.97 -10.49
N ASP A 154 -11.74 -6.78 -9.43
CA ASP A 154 -12.48 -6.36 -8.23
C ASP A 154 -11.80 -5.17 -7.57
N LEU A 155 -10.46 -5.16 -7.49
CA LEU A 155 -9.72 -4.01 -6.97
C LEU A 155 -9.96 -2.78 -7.83
N TYR A 156 -9.77 -2.87 -9.15
CA TYR A 156 -10.01 -1.74 -10.06
C TYR A 156 -11.42 -1.16 -9.88
N ARG A 157 -12.45 -2.01 -9.92
CA ARG A 157 -13.85 -1.58 -9.74
C ARG A 157 -14.08 -0.97 -8.36
N GLY A 158 -13.56 -1.59 -7.30
CA GLY A 158 -13.69 -1.12 -5.93
C GLY A 158 -13.02 0.22 -5.68
N PHE A 159 -11.78 0.38 -6.14
CA PHE A 159 -11.05 1.64 -6.06
C PHE A 159 -11.67 2.75 -6.90
N ARG A 160 -12.36 2.40 -7.99
CA ARG A 160 -13.12 3.37 -8.79
C ARG A 160 -14.28 3.93 -7.99
N THR A 161 -15.06 3.07 -7.35
CA THR A 161 -16.14 3.47 -6.44
C THR A 161 -15.61 4.27 -5.25
N ILE A 162 -14.52 3.82 -4.63
CA ILE A 162 -13.86 4.55 -3.52
C ILE A 162 -13.40 5.95 -3.98
N SER A 163 -12.79 6.06 -5.15
CA SER A 163 -12.33 7.34 -5.69
C SER A 163 -13.50 8.30 -5.91
N GLN A 164 -14.63 7.82 -6.44
CA GLN A 164 -15.87 8.59 -6.55
C GLN A 164 -16.42 9.01 -5.18
N MET A 165 -16.34 8.14 -4.17
CA MET A 165 -16.77 8.46 -2.80
C MET A 165 -15.87 9.50 -2.11
N LEU A 166 -14.64 9.66 -2.55
CA LEU A 166 -13.66 10.63 -2.03
C LEU A 166 -13.60 11.93 -2.83
N ASP A 167 -14.19 11.94 -4.03
CA ASP A 167 -14.14 13.08 -4.93
C ASP A 167 -14.83 14.31 -4.29
N GLY A 168 -14.17 15.47 -4.37
CA GLY A 168 -14.61 16.71 -3.71
C GLY A 168 -14.65 16.68 -2.17
N ARG A 169 -14.23 15.59 -1.50
CA ARG A 169 -14.32 15.43 -0.04
C ARG A 169 -12.98 15.68 0.65
N ALA A 170 -12.58 16.95 0.72
CA ALA A 170 -11.36 17.34 1.42
C ALA A 170 -11.39 16.95 2.92
N ASP A 171 -12.58 16.91 3.52
CA ASP A 171 -12.82 16.44 4.90
C ASP A 171 -12.44 14.97 5.13
N ARG A 172 -12.39 14.18 4.06
CA ARG A 172 -12.06 12.74 4.11
C ARG A 172 -10.58 12.46 3.82
N ARG A 173 -9.79 13.49 3.52
CA ARG A 173 -8.35 13.38 3.25
C ARG A 173 -7.54 13.80 4.50
N PRO A 174 -6.31 13.27 4.69
CA PRO A 174 -5.59 12.31 3.86
C PRO A 174 -6.17 10.88 3.89
N VAL A 175 -5.89 10.08 2.86
CA VAL A 175 -6.39 8.71 2.70
C VAL A 175 -5.22 7.74 2.57
N ALA A 176 -5.29 6.62 3.28
CA ALA A 176 -4.37 5.50 3.13
C ALA A 176 -5.10 4.22 2.71
N SER A 177 -4.46 3.45 1.86
CA SER A 177 -4.86 2.11 1.47
C SER A 177 -3.86 1.10 2.01
N ILE A 178 -4.41 0.00 2.49
CA ILE A 178 -3.64 -1.11 3.04
C ILE A 178 -3.46 -2.15 1.94
N SER A 179 -2.28 -2.76 1.86
CA SER A 179 -2.01 -3.80 0.88
C SER A 179 -3.01 -4.95 0.97
N PHE A 180 -3.48 -5.38 -0.20
CA PHE A 180 -4.25 -6.63 -0.39
C PHE A 180 -3.32 -7.83 -0.66
N LEU A 181 -2.03 -7.57 -0.94
CA LEU A 181 -0.99 -8.59 -1.05
C LEU A 181 -0.58 -9.08 0.34
N GLY A 182 -0.20 -10.35 0.45
CA GLY A 182 0.12 -11.03 1.71
C GLY A 182 -1.08 -11.22 2.64
N ALA A 183 -2.29 -10.83 2.22
CA ALA A 183 -3.48 -10.84 3.06
C ALA A 183 -4.01 -12.26 3.26
N LYS A 184 -4.19 -12.67 4.52
CA LYS A 184 -4.70 -14.02 4.85
C LYS A 184 -6.21 -14.14 4.71
N SER A 185 -6.96 -13.19 5.27
CA SER A 185 -8.44 -13.21 5.22
C SER A 185 -8.98 -12.77 3.86
N ASN A 186 -8.23 -11.96 3.11
CA ASN A 186 -8.69 -11.26 1.92
C ASN A 186 -7.63 -11.32 0.83
N ARG A 187 -7.29 -12.55 0.41
CA ARG A 187 -6.29 -12.82 -0.62
C ARG A 187 -6.61 -12.08 -1.91
N LEU A 188 -5.58 -11.68 -2.65
CA LEU A 188 -5.68 -11.12 -3.99
C LEU A 188 -4.97 -12.06 -4.96
N LEU A 189 -5.68 -12.57 -5.96
CA LEU A 189 -5.12 -13.48 -6.96
C LEU A 189 -5.37 -12.96 -8.38
N ASP A 190 -4.45 -13.26 -9.28
CA ASP A 190 -4.57 -13.04 -10.71
C ASP A 190 -5.33 -14.20 -11.40
N HIS A 191 -5.42 -14.15 -12.73
CA HIS A 191 -6.11 -15.17 -13.53
C HIS A 191 -5.41 -16.54 -13.51
N ASN A 192 -4.17 -16.62 -13.05
CA ASN A 192 -3.41 -17.87 -12.87
C ASN A 192 -3.51 -18.40 -11.43
N GLY A 193 -4.29 -17.75 -10.56
CA GLY A 193 -4.40 -18.11 -9.16
C GLY A 193 -3.17 -17.75 -8.32
N GLN A 194 -2.30 -16.87 -8.83
CA GLN A 194 -1.10 -16.39 -8.14
C GLN A 194 -1.31 -14.99 -7.58
N GLU A 195 -0.56 -14.63 -6.54
CA GLU A 195 -0.59 -13.27 -6.02
C GLU A 195 0.06 -12.30 -7.03
N PRO A 196 -0.63 -11.22 -7.46
CA PRO A 196 -0.09 -10.31 -8.46
C PRO A 196 1.05 -9.44 -7.90
N SER A 197 1.82 -8.81 -8.79
CA SER A 197 2.88 -7.89 -8.36
C SER A 197 2.32 -6.63 -7.70
N SER A 198 3.12 -6.00 -6.84
CA SER A 198 2.79 -4.69 -6.25
C SER A 198 2.54 -3.62 -7.31
N GLU A 199 3.27 -3.65 -8.43
CA GLU A 199 3.03 -2.75 -9.55
C GLU A 199 1.67 -2.96 -10.20
N ALA A 200 1.22 -4.20 -10.38
CA ALA A 200 -0.10 -4.49 -10.94
C ALA A 200 -1.24 -3.97 -10.04
N VAL A 201 -1.07 -4.08 -8.72
CA VAL A 201 -2.00 -3.51 -7.73
C VAL A 201 -2.02 -1.99 -7.81
N LEU A 202 -0.85 -1.35 -7.76
CA LEU A 202 -0.73 0.11 -7.86
C LEU A 202 -1.31 0.64 -9.17
N LYS A 203 -1.07 -0.07 -10.28
CA LYS A 203 -1.66 0.24 -11.59
C LYS A 203 -3.19 0.18 -11.55
N ALA A 204 -3.76 -0.92 -11.03
CA ALA A 204 -5.20 -1.07 -10.92
C ALA A 204 -5.84 0.05 -10.07
N MET A 205 -5.21 0.40 -8.94
CA MET A 205 -5.66 1.51 -8.08
C MET A 205 -5.57 2.86 -8.78
N TYR A 206 -4.42 3.14 -9.42
CA TYR A 206 -4.17 4.40 -10.09
C TYR A 206 -5.09 4.63 -11.30
N ASP A 207 -5.26 3.60 -12.13
CA ASP A 207 -6.15 3.64 -13.30
C ASP A 207 -7.62 3.80 -12.87
N ALA A 208 -7.97 3.27 -11.70
CA ALA A 208 -9.29 3.45 -11.09
C ALA A 208 -9.53 4.85 -10.51
N GLY A 209 -8.48 5.69 -10.44
CA GLY A 209 -8.59 7.08 -9.99
C GLY A 209 -8.06 7.36 -8.60
N TYR A 210 -7.53 6.35 -7.90
CA TYR A 210 -7.12 6.49 -6.51
C TYR A 210 -5.92 7.44 -6.38
N GLN A 211 -6.00 8.29 -5.35
CA GLN A 211 -4.94 9.18 -4.93
C GLN A 211 -4.88 9.21 -3.41
N GLY A 212 -3.72 8.83 -2.87
CA GLY A 212 -3.46 8.73 -1.46
C GLY A 212 -2.23 7.88 -1.21
N ASP A 213 -2.13 7.35 0.00
CA ASP A 213 -1.00 6.55 0.41
C ASP A 213 -1.32 5.07 0.27
N PHE A 214 -0.30 4.28 -0.03
CA PHE A 214 -0.37 2.83 -0.12
C PHE A 214 0.68 2.24 0.82
N TYR A 215 0.20 1.47 1.81
CA TYR A 215 1.05 0.71 2.70
C TYR A 215 1.30 -0.67 2.09
N PRO A 216 2.54 -0.95 1.63
CA PRO A 216 2.89 -2.24 1.06
C PRO A 216 2.77 -3.35 2.13
N PRO A 217 2.71 -4.64 1.74
CA PRO A 217 2.72 -5.71 2.72
C PRO A 217 4.05 -5.69 3.49
N VAL A 218 4.03 -6.04 4.78
CA VAL A 218 5.23 -6.04 5.63
C VAL A 218 6.33 -6.93 5.03
N SER A 219 5.96 -8.03 4.39
CA SER A 219 6.91 -8.91 3.69
C SER A 219 7.66 -8.24 2.54
N ALA A 220 7.14 -7.13 1.99
CA ALA A 220 7.85 -6.36 0.96
C ALA A 220 9.02 -5.54 1.53
N TRP A 221 9.10 -5.36 2.86
CA TRP A 221 10.25 -4.71 3.51
C TRP A 221 11.48 -5.62 3.55
N ASP A 222 11.26 -6.94 3.52
CA ASP A 222 12.33 -7.95 3.54
C ASP A 222 12.82 -8.32 2.13
N SER A 223 12.47 -7.51 1.12
CA SER A 223 12.81 -7.81 -0.27
C SER A 223 14.33 -7.74 -0.52
N PRO A 224 14.92 -8.76 -1.19
CA PRO A 224 16.36 -8.80 -1.41
C PRO A 224 16.80 -7.68 -2.37
N ARG A 225 17.66 -6.78 -1.87
CA ARG A 225 18.45 -5.75 -2.60
C ARG A 225 17.74 -5.08 -3.79
N THR A 226 16.43 -4.84 -3.66
CA THR A 226 15.64 -4.28 -4.76
C THR A 226 15.55 -2.77 -4.62
N GLY A 227 15.77 -2.07 -5.74
CA GLY A 227 15.47 -0.63 -5.84
C GLY A 227 13.97 -0.43 -6.00
N VAL A 228 13.36 0.40 -5.16
CA VAL A 228 11.93 0.70 -5.20
C VAL A 228 11.70 2.20 -5.33
N PHE A 229 10.60 2.59 -5.98
CA PHE A 229 10.17 3.98 -5.99
C PHE A 229 9.16 4.24 -4.87
N ALA A 230 9.22 5.44 -4.29
CA ALA A 230 8.28 5.89 -3.26
C ALA A 230 6.95 6.42 -3.82
N ARG A 231 6.74 6.34 -5.14
CA ARG A 231 5.51 6.80 -5.79
C ARG A 231 5.18 5.97 -7.03
N TYR A 232 3.89 5.89 -7.35
CA TYR A 232 3.36 5.40 -8.62
C TYR A 232 2.53 6.50 -9.31
N PRO A 233 2.62 6.69 -10.65
CA PRO A 233 3.36 5.89 -11.63
C PRO A 233 4.88 5.98 -11.46
N PHE A 234 5.57 4.90 -11.85
CA PHE A 234 7.02 4.87 -11.84
C PHE A 234 7.60 5.78 -12.94
N PRO A 235 8.85 6.28 -12.79
CA PRO A 235 9.45 7.11 -13.82
C PRO A 235 9.54 6.41 -15.18
N ALA A 236 9.33 7.14 -16.27
CA ALA A 236 9.42 6.62 -17.65
C ALA A 236 10.78 5.97 -18.00
N GLY A 237 11.82 6.21 -17.19
CA GLY A 237 13.08 5.47 -17.29
C GLY A 237 12.91 3.96 -17.10
N VAL A 238 11.97 3.52 -16.25
CA VAL A 238 11.70 2.09 -16.02
C VAL A 238 11.16 1.43 -17.28
N ASP A 239 10.20 2.06 -17.96
CA ASP A 239 9.65 1.53 -19.21
C ASP A 239 10.70 1.48 -20.32
N ARG A 240 11.53 2.53 -20.44
CA ARG A 240 12.66 2.51 -21.38
C ARG A 240 13.69 1.41 -21.08
N MET A 241 13.93 1.10 -19.81
CA MET A 241 14.81 -0.02 -19.44
C MET A 241 14.20 -1.38 -19.81
N ARG A 242 12.87 -1.53 -19.76
CA ARG A 242 12.17 -2.74 -20.22
C ARG A 242 12.28 -2.92 -21.73
N GLU A 243 12.20 -1.84 -22.48
CA GLU A 243 12.34 -1.83 -23.95
C GLU A 243 13.78 -2.13 -24.41
N GLY A 244 14.79 -1.86 -23.58
CA GLY A 244 16.22 -1.94 -23.90
C GLY A 244 16.98 -3.15 -23.35
N SER A 245 16.34 -4.32 -23.23
CA SER A 245 17.00 -5.62 -22.98
C SER A 245 16.70 -6.63 -24.11
N SER A 246 16.88 -6.21 -25.36
CA SER A 246 16.93 -7.08 -26.56
C SER A 246 18.30 -7.03 -27.21
#